data_AF-A0A1E4CQ77-F1
#
_entry.id   AF-A0A1E4CQ77-F1
#
_cell.length_a   1.000
_cell.length_b   1.000
_cell.length_c   1.000
_cell.angle_alpha   90.00
_cell.angle_beta   90.00
_cell.angle_gamma   90.00
#
_symmetry.space_group_name_H-M   'P 1'
#
loop_
_entity.id
_entity.type
_entity.pdbx_description
1 polymer ?
#
loop_
_entity_poly.entity_id
_entity_poly.type
_entity_poly.pdbx_seq_one_letter_code
_entity_poly.pdbx_strand_id
1 'polypeptide(L)' 'MSEPWLSADDIAEHLGVTKDTVYAWIADKGMPAHKVGRLWKFQASEVDAWVRGGGSAGGVA' A
#
# COMPACT_ATOMS: atom_id res chain seq x y z
N MET A 1 9.68 16.42 8.83
CA MET A 1 8.85 15.71 9.82
C MET A 1 8.85 14.25 9.43
N SER A 2 9.03 13.32 10.36
CA SER A 2 9.07 11.88 10.05
C SER A 2 7.66 11.36 9.80
N GLU A 3 7.43 10.71 8.67
CA GLU A 3 6.14 10.06 8.37
C GLU A 3 5.98 8.81 9.26
N PRO A 4 4.83 8.64 9.94
CA PRO A 4 4.57 7.45 10.73
C PRO A 4 4.34 6.21 9.85
N TRP A 5 4.83 5.06 10.31
CA TRP A 5 4.66 3.78 9.63
C TRP A 5 3.26 3.19 9.89
N LEU A 6 2.49 3.05 8.83
CA LEU A 6 1.12 2.54 8.85
C LEU A 6 1.07 1.01 8.85
N SER A 7 0.04 0.43 9.46
CA SER A 7 -0.28 -0.99 9.31
C SER A 7 -1.05 -1.26 8.02
N ALA A 8 -1.30 -2.53 7.71
CA ALA A 8 -2.15 -2.91 6.59
C ALA A 8 -3.62 -2.46 6.77
N ASP A 9 -4.08 -2.26 8.00
CA ASP A 9 -5.41 -1.72 8.29
C ASP A 9 -5.45 -0.22 7.97
N ASP A 10 -4.52 0.54 8.55
CA ASP A 10 -4.48 1.99 8.39
C ASP A 10 -4.30 2.40 6.93
N ILE A 11 -3.47 1.68 6.15
CA ILE A 11 -3.27 1.99 4.73
C ILE A 11 -4.50 1.62 3.89
N ALA A 12 -5.24 0.57 4.28
CA ALA A 12 -6.48 0.21 3.61
C ALA A 12 -7.54 1.29 3.83
N GLU A 13 -7.67 1.79 5.07
CA GLU A 13 -8.53 2.92 5.41
C GLU A 13 -8.10 4.20 4.69
N HIS A 14 -6.80 4.51 4.67
CA HIS A 14 -6.24 5.67 3.97
C HIS A 14 -6.58 5.69 2.48
N LEU A 15 -6.54 4.53 1.81
CA LEU A 15 -6.84 4.39 0.39
C LEU A 15 -8.32 4.14 0.09
N GLY A 16 -9.16 3.91 1.11
CA GLY A 16 -10.56 3.53 0.93
C GLY A 16 -10.76 2.16 0.27
N VAL A 17 -9.85 1.22 0.50
CA VAL A 17 -9.91 -0.15 -0.04
C VAL A 17 -9.99 -1.19 1.08
N THR A 18 -10.21 -2.46 0.73
CA THR A 18 -10.17 -3.54 1.71
C THR A 18 -8.73 -3.97 2.00
N LYS A 19 -8.47 -4.46 3.21
CA LYS A 19 -7.16 -5.04 3.58
C LYS A 19 -6.74 -6.20 2.67
N ASP A 20 -7.72 -6.98 2.18
CA ASP A 20 -7.50 -8.04 1.21
C ASP A 20 -6.94 -7.49 -0.11
N THR A 21 -7.47 -6.36 -0.57
CA THR A 21 -6.96 -5.65 -1.76
C THR A 21 -5.53 -5.17 -1.56
N VAL A 22 -5.19 -4.67 -0.37
CA VAL A 22 -3.81 -4.29 -0.02
C VAL A 22 -2.88 -5.51 -0.12
N TYR A 23 -3.25 -6.65 0.46
CA TYR A 23 -2.43 -7.86 0.36
C TYR A 23 -2.30 -8.38 -1.08
N ALA A 24 -3.38 -8.34 -1.86
CA ALA A 24 -3.36 -8.67 -3.28
C ALA A 24 -2.41 -7.74 -4.05
N TRP A 25 -2.40 -6.43 -3.77
CA TRP A 25 -1.47 -5.51 -4.43
C TRP A 25 -0.02 -5.72 -4.03
N ILE A 26 0.26 -6.16 -2.80
CA ILE A 26 1.62 -6.54 -2.40
C ILE A 26 2.08 -7.77 -3.18
N ALA A 27 1.21 -8.78 -3.32
CA ALA A 27 1.55 -10.04 -3.97
C ALA A 27 1.60 -9.92 -5.51
N ASP A 28 0.59 -9.31 -6.11
CA ASP A 28 0.37 -9.31 -7.57
C ASP A 28 0.85 -8.03 -8.25
N LYS A 29 0.89 -6.89 -7.54
CA LYS A 29 1.19 -5.57 -8.15
C LYS A 29 2.46 -4.90 -7.63
N GLY A 30 3.17 -5.54 -6.69
CA GLY A 30 4.40 -4.99 -6.11
C GLY A 30 4.19 -3.67 -5.37
N MET A 31 3.06 -3.53 -4.67
CA MET A 31 2.81 -2.36 -3.82
C MET A 31 3.96 -2.15 -2.81
N PRO A 32 4.43 -0.90 -2.61
CA PRO A 32 5.48 -0.60 -1.63
C PRO A 32 5.05 -1.01 -0.22
N ALA A 33 5.72 -2.03 0.31
CA ALA A 33 5.48 -2.55 1.64
C ALA A 33 6.80 -3.01 2.26
N HIS A 34 6.98 -2.71 3.54
CA HIS A 34 8.22 -2.99 4.27
C HIS A 34 7.95 -4.00 5.38
N LYS A 35 8.72 -5.09 5.41
CA LYS A 35 8.53 -6.14 6.42
C LYS A 35 9.34 -5.81 7.67
N VAL A 36 8.64 -5.44 8.75
CA VAL A 36 9.26 -5.14 10.05
C VAL A 36 8.84 -6.24 11.03
N GLY A 37 9.76 -7.17 11.28
CA GLY A 37 9.48 -8.39 12.04
C GLY A 37 8.46 -9.27 11.32
N ARG A 38 7.28 -9.46 11.93
CA ARG A 38 6.17 -10.25 11.36
C ARG A 38 5.10 -9.39 10.68
N LEU A 39 5.19 -8.07 10.74
CA LEU A 39 4.17 -7.17 10.25
C LEU A 39 4.65 -6.44 8.99
N TRP A 40 3.73 -6.24 8.05
CA TRP A 40 3.92 -5.32 6.95
C TRP A 40 3.65 -3.89 7.44
N LYS A 41 4.55 -2.99 7.05
CA LYS A 41 4.51 -1.57 7.36
C LYS A 41 4.59 -0.75 6.09
N PHE A 42 3.87 0.36 6.06
CA PHE A 42 3.69 1.20 4.88
C PHE A 42 4.03 2.64 5.20
N GLN A 43 4.61 3.33 4.23
CA GLN A 43 4.70 4.78 4.19
C GLN A 43 3.60 5.27 3.25
N ALA A 44 2.72 6.13 3.76
CA ALA A 44 1.59 6.65 2.97
C ALA A 44 2.10 7.38 1.73
N SER A 45 3.18 8.15 1.85
CA SER A 45 3.77 8.88 0.74
C SER A 45 4.27 7.97 -0.39
N GLU A 46 4.91 6.84 -0.06
CA GLU A 46 5.40 5.87 -1.06
C GLU A 46 4.24 5.17 -1.77
N VAL A 47 3.24 4.76 -0.99
CA VAL A 47 2.04 4.09 -1.52
C VAL A 47 1.25 5.03 -2.42
N ASP A 48 1.02 6.27 -1.99
CA ASP A 48 0.33 7.28 -2.79
C ASP A 48 1.06 7.57 -4.11
N ALA A 49 2.39 7.67 -4.07
CA ALA A 49 3.19 7.87 -5.28
C ALA A 49 3.04 6.68 -6.24
N TRP A 50 3.04 5.46 -5.72
CA TRP A 50 2.81 4.25 -6.51
C TRP A 50 1.39 4.18 -7.08
N VAL A 51 0.36 4.54 -6.31
CA VAL A 51 -1.04 4.63 -6.79
C VAL A 51 -1.15 5.65 -7.92
N ARG A 52 -0.61 6.87 -7.73
CA ARG A 52 -0.59 7.93 -8.75
C ARG A 52 0.20 7.54 -10.00
N GLY A 53 1.22 6.70 -9.85
CA GLY A 53 1.98 6.11 -10.94
C GLY A 53 1.26 4.97 -11.70
N GLY A 54 0.01 4.67 -11.34
CA GLY A 54 -0.80 3.63 -11.99
C GLY A 54 -0.62 2.23 -11.41
N GLY A 55 0.12 2.07 -10.31
CA GLY A 55 0.36 0.77 -9.69
C GLY A 55 -0.92 0.08 -9.18
N SER A 56 -1.93 0.87 -8.80
CA SER A 56 -3.24 0.36 -8.38
C SER A 56 -4.17 -0.02 -9.55
N ALA A 57 -3.94 0.52 -10.76
CA ALA A 57 -4.79 0.24 -11.90
C ALA A 57 -4.65 -1.24 -12.32
N GLY A 58 -5.76 -1.98 -12.36
CA GLY A 58 -5.85 -3.12 -13.25
C GLY A 58 -6.03 -2.53 -14.64
N GLY A 59 -5.14 -2.84 -15.59
CA GLY A 59 -5.01 -2.13 -16.85
C GLY A 59 -6.35 -1.73 -17.48
N VAL A 60 -6.56 -0.42 -17.61
CA VAL A 60 -7.41 0.15 -18.65
C VAL A 60 -6.56 1.20 -19.34
N ALA A 61 -6.06 0.82 -20.51
CA ALA A 61 -5.67 1.76 -21.55
C ALA A 61 -6.95 2.35 -22.18
#